data_AF-A0A5F8H6F4-F1
#
_entry.id   AF-A0A5F8H6F4-F1
#
_cell.length_a   1.000
_cell.length_b   1.000
_cell.length_c   1.000
_cell.angle_alpha   90.00
_cell.angle_beta   90.00
_cell.angle_gamma   90.00
#
_symmetry.space_group_name_H-M   'P 1'
#
loop_
_entity.id
_entity.type
_entity.pdbx_description
1 polymer ?
#
loop_
_entity_poly.entity_id
_entity_poly.type
_entity_poly.pdbx_seq_one_letter_code
_entity_poly.pdbx_strand_id
1 'polypeptide(L)'
;VLFLCGFQIAIPNNVKLKCISWNKDQGFIACGGEDGLLKVLKLETQTDDAKLRGLAAPSNLSMNQTLEGHSGSVQVVTWNEQYQKLTTSDQNGLIIVWMLYKGSWYEEMINNRNKSVVRSMSWNADGQKICIVYEDGAVIVGSVDDLCFLFYFLCLSHFLDFVFISVIAPWSR
;
A
#
# COMPACT_ATOMS: atom_id res chain seq x y z
N VAL A 1 18.87 1.30 -7.72
CA VAL A 1 19.04 -0.17 -7.62
C VAL A 1 18.80 -0.57 -6.18
N LEU A 2 17.82 -1.45 -5.92
CA LEU A 2 17.56 -1.97 -4.58
C LEU A 2 18.26 -3.32 -4.46
N PHE A 3 19.17 -3.48 -3.49
CA PHE A 3 19.82 -4.76 -3.21
C PHE A 3 19.07 -5.44 -2.07
N LEU A 4 18.29 -6.47 -2.37
CA LEU A 4 17.79 -7.42 -1.38
C LEU A 4 18.54 -8.73 -1.59
N CYS A 5 19.50 -9.01 -0.70
CA CYS A 5 20.21 -10.29 -0.51
C CYS A 5 20.28 -11.25 -1.71
N GLY A 6 20.88 -10.79 -2.83
CA GLY A 6 21.14 -11.62 -4.02
C GLY A 6 20.16 -11.47 -5.19
N PHE A 7 19.12 -10.64 -5.07
CA PHE A 7 18.19 -10.34 -6.16
C PHE A 7 18.29 -8.90 -6.65
N GLN A 8 18.49 -8.74 -7.96
CA GLN A 8 18.37 -7.47 -8.65
C GLN A 8 16.99 -7.41 -9.33
N ILE A 9 16.07 -6.64 -8.75
CA ILE A 9 14.81 -6.33 -9.41
C ILE A 9 15.09 -5.16 -10.36
N ALA A 10 14.94 -5.40 -11.66
CA ALA A 10 15.07 -4.36 -12.67
C ALA A 10 13.90 -3.36 -12.52
N ILE A 11 14.23 -2.14 -12.10
CA ILE A 11 13.29 -1.03 -12.10
C ILE A 11 13.32 -0.39 -13.48
N PRO A 12 12.17 -0.25 -14.17
CA PRO A 12 12.14 0.39 -15.47
C PRO A 12 12.69 1.81 -15.40
N ASN A 13 13.38 2.24 -16.46
CA ASN A 13 13.83 3.62 -16.70
C ASN A 13 14.71 4.25 -15.61
N ASN A 14 15.38 3.46 -14.76
CA ASN A 14 16.22 3.96 -13.66
C ASN A 14 15.45 4.90 -12.70
N VAL A 15 14.15 4.69 -12.57
CA VAL A 15 13.26 5.44 -11.68
C VAL A 15 13.71 5.30 -10.23
N LYS A 16 13.75 6.41 -9.49
CA LYS A 16 14.13 6.39 -8.08
C LYS A 16 12.98 5.84 -7.24
N LEU A 17 13.29 4.82 -6.45
CA LEU A 17 12.38 4.33 -5.42
C LEU A 17 12.36 5.31 -4.25
N LYS A 18 11.17 5.52 -3.68
CA LYS A 18 10.92 6.45 -2.57
C LYS A 18 10.51 5.70 -1.30
N CYS A 19 9.76 4.62 -1.45
CA CYS A 19 9.22 3.87 -0.34
C CYS A 19 9.21 2.36 -0.62
N ILE A 20 9.20 1.58 0.45
CA ILE A 20 9.12 0.12 0.42
C ILE A 20 8.39 -0.37 1.66
N SER A 21 7.62 -1.45 1.52
CA SER A 21 6.95 -2.10 2.63
C SER A 21 6.86 -3.61 2.40
N TRP A 22 7.01 -4.39 3.47
CA TRP A 22 6.99 -5.84 3.43
C TRP A 22 5.78 -6.37 4.22
N ASN A 23 4.94 -7.15 3.56
CA ASN A 23 3.98 -8.06 4.17
C ASN A 23 4.66 -9.41 4.44
N LYS A 24 4.95 -9.69 5.70
CA LYS A 24 5.73 -10.85 6.11
C LYS A 24 4.92 -12.14 6.06
N ASP A 25 3.65 -12.06 6.43
CA ASP A 25 2.75 -13.21 6.50
C ASP A 25 2.57 -13.88 5.14
N GLN A 26 2.50 -13.08 4.08
CA GLN A 26 2.28 -13.57 2.71
C GLN A 26 3.52 -13.50 1.82
N GLY A 27 4.62 -12.92 2.31
CA GLY A 27 5.86 -12.77 1.55
C GLY A 27 5.79 -11.76 0.41
N PHE A 28 4.92 -10.74 0.50
CA PHE A 28 4.84 -9.68 -0.50
C PHE A 28 5.73 -8.49 -0.13
N ILE A 29 6.43 -7.95 -1.13
CA ILE A 29 7.16 -6.69 -1.03
C ILE A 29 6.51 -5.71 -2.00
N ALA A 30 6.10 -4.55 -1.50
CA ALA A 30 5.65 -3.44 -2.34
C ALA A 30 6.71 -2.34 -2.33
N CYS A 31 7.01 -1.79 -3.51
CA CYS A 31 7.92 -0.66 -3.66
C CYS A 31 7.27 0.44 -4.51
N GLY A 32 7.37 1.66 -4.01
CA GLY A 32 6.89 2.87 -4.67
C GLY A 32 8.05 3.76 -5.11
N GLY A 33 7.89 4.45 -6.24
CA GLY A 33 8.91 5.33 -6.81
C GLY A 33 8.33 6.58 -7.48
N GLU A 34 9.19 7.28 -8.22
CA GLU A 34 8.78 8.43 -9.05
C GLU A 34 7.86 7.97 -10.21
N ASP A 35 7.18 8.94 -10.84
CA ASP A 35 6.33 8.73 -12.01
C ASP A 35 5.24 7.64 -11.86
N GLY A 36 4.65 7.53 -10.66
CA GLY A 36 3.58 6.58 -10.40
C GLY A 36 4.04 5.12 -10.27
N LEU A 37 5.35 4.86 -10.27
CA LEU A 37 5.87 3.50 -10.16
C LEU A 37 5.42 2.87 -8.85
N LEU A 38 4.55 1.86 -8.94
CA LEU A 38 4.19 0.97 -7.84
C LEU A 38 4.39 -0.47 -8.30
N LYS A 39 5.26 -1.20 -7.62
CA LYS A 39 5.52 -2.62 -7.90
C LYS A 39 5.23 -3.47 -6.69
N VAL A 40 4.61 -4.62 -6.93
CA VAL A 40 4.35 -5.65 -5.91
C VAL A 40 4.99 -6.95 -6.35
N LEU A 41 5.78 -7.52 -5.45
CA LEU A 41 6.61 -8.70 -5.65
C LEU A 41 6.21 -9.74 -4.62
N LYS A 42 6.21 -11.03 -4.98
CA LYS A 42 6.04 -12.12 -4.01
C LYS A 42 7.23 -13.05 -4.07
N LEU A 43 7.81 -13.33 -2.91
CA LEU A 43 8.89 -14.29 -2.75
C LEU A 43 8.32 -15.68 -2.49
N GLU A 44 8.91 -16.71 -3.12
CA GLU A 44 8.64 -18.09 -2.74
C GLU A 44 9.41 -18.44 -1.47
N THR A 45 8.70 -18.83 -0.42
CA THR A 45 9.29 -19.49 0.75
C THR A 45 9.58 -20.93 0.38
N GLN A 46 10.86 -21.34 0.46
CA GLN A 46 11.26 -22.72 0.21
C GLN A 46 10.48 -23.66 1.13
N THR A 47 9.81 -24.65 0.53
CA THR A 47 9.31 -25.81 1.28
C THR A 47 10.50 -26.61 1.81
N ASP A 48 10.35 -27.27 2.96
CA ASP A 48 11.45 -27.95 3.67
C ASP A 48 12.19 -29.00 2.81
N ASP A 49 11.59 -29.50 1.73
CA ASP A 49 12.21 -30.42 0.77
C ASP A 49 13.38 -29.80 -0.03
N ALA A 50 13.39 -28.47 -0.25
CA ALA A 50 14.47 -27.78 -0.97
C ALA A 50 15.72 -27.57 -0.10
N LYS A 51 15.55 -27.44 1.22
CA LYS A 51 16.66 -27.31 2.19
C LYS A 51 17.55 -28.56 2.23
N LEU A 52 16.96 -29.74 1.99
CA LEU A 52 17.65 -31.03 2.03
C LEU A 52 18.65 -31.23 0.87
N ARG A 53 18.54 -30.48 -0.23
CA ARG A 53 19.41 -30.67 -1.40
C ARG A 53 20.70 -29.84 -1.40
N GLY A 54 20.94 -29.01 -0.37
CA GLY A 54 22.19 -28.24 -0.25
C GLY A 54 22.48 -27.28 -1.42
N LEU A 55 21.54 -27.08 -2.33
CA LEU A 55 21.62 -26.09 -3.39
C LEU A 55 21.27 -24.75 -2.76
N ALA A 56 22.22 -23.82 -2.73
CA ALA A 56 21.93 -22.41 -2.48
C ALA A 56 20.97 -21.93 -3.57
N ALA A 57 19.67 -22.08 -3.32
CA ALA A 57 18.66 -21.73 -4.31
C ALA A 57 18.45 -20.21 -4.25
N PRO A 58 18.57 -19.50 -5.38
CA PRO A 58 18.15 -18.11 -5.45
C PRO A 58 16.64 -18.06 -5.12
N SER A 59 16.25 -17.28 -4.11
CA SER A 59 14.86 -17.05 -3.72
C SER A 59 14.00 -16.58 -4.90
N ASN A 60 13.33 -17.50 -5.58
CA ASN A 60 12.61 -17.22 -6.83
C ASN A 60 11.40 -16.30 -6.57
N LEU A 61 11.10 -15.41 -7.51
CA LEU A 61 9.93 -14.53 -7.44
C LEU A 61 8.72 -15.29 -8.01
N SER A 62 7.68 -15.51 -7.20
CA SER A 62 6.40 -16.06 -7.67
C SER A 62 5.52 -15.00 -8.32
N MET A 63 5.71 -13.73 -7.97
CA MET A 63 5.03 -12.59 -8.62
C MET A 63 5.93 -11.37 -8.74
N ASN A 64 5.74 -10.62 -9.83
CA ASN A 64 6.32 -9.29 -10.08
C ASN A 64 5.34 -8.49 -10.95
N GLN A 65 4.47 -7.72 -10.31
CA GLN A 65 3.44 -6.93 -10.98
C GLN A 65 3.70 -5.44 -10.78
N THR A 66 3.38 -4.64 -11.79
CA THR A 66 3.28 -3.18 -11.68
C THR A 66 1.81 -2.83 -11.51
N LEU A 67 1.48 -2.01 -10.52
CA LEU A 67 0.13 -1.52 -10.28
C LEU A 67 0.01 -0.11 -10.85
N GLU A 68 -0.96 0.10 -11.73
CA GLU A 68 -1.19 1.38 -12.42
C GLU A 68 -2.38 2.10 -11.78
N GLY A 69 -2.24 3.40 -11.53
CA GLY A 69 -3.29 4.23 -10.94
C GLY A 69 -2.75 5.54 -10.36
N HIS A 70 -1.52 5.49 -9.84
CA HIS A 70 -0.79 6.70 -9.44
C HIS A 70 -0.18 7.41 -10.64
N SER A 71 -0.33 8.74 -10.68
CA SER A 71 0.33 9.61 -11.66
C SER A 71 1.48 10.42 -11.05
N GLY A 72 1.49 10.54 -9.72
CA GLY A 72 2.56 11.19 -8.97
C GLY A 72 3.53 10.20 -8.33
N SER A 73 4.66 10.70 -7.82
CA SER A 73 5.59 9.87 -7.04
C SER A 73 4.89 9.23 -5.85
N VAL A 74 4.96 7.90 -5.74
CA VAL A 74 4.38 7.13 -4.63
C VAL A 74 5.21 7.37 -3.36
N GLN A 75 4.59 7.98 -2.35
CA GLN A 75 5.26 8.45 -1.13
C GLN A 75 5.18 7.45 0.01
N VAL A 76 4.03 6.82 0.19
CA VAL A 76 3.76 5.93 1.32
C VAL A 76 3.10 4.67 0.82
N VAL A 77 3.54 3.54 1.36
CA VAL A 77 3.03 2.20 1.06
C VAL A 77 2.96 1.45 2.38
N THR A 78 1.78 0.92 2.73
CA THR A 78 1.57 0.19 3.98
C THR A 78 0.66 -1.00 3.77
N TRP A 79 0.96 -2.09 4.46
CA TRP A 79 0.20 -3.34 4.39
C TRP A 79 -0.79 -3.44 5.53
N ASN A 80 -1.98 -3.92 5.22
CA ASN A 80 -2.90 -4.50 6.19
C ASN A 80 -2.78 -6.02 6.05
N GLU A 81 -1.92 -6.63 6.86
CA GLU A 81 -1.65 -8.08 6.78
C GLU A 81 -2.89 -8.90 7.14
N GLN A 82 -3.69 -8.44 8.11
CA GLN A 82 -4.91 -9.10 8.58
C GLN A 82 -5.94 -9.26 7.45
N TYR A 83 -6.19 -8.20 6.69
CA TYR A 83 -7.18 -8.19 5.62
C TYR A 83 -6.59 -8.37 4.22
N GLN A 84 -5.27 -8.58 4.12
CA GLN A 84 -4.54 -8.79 2.86
C GLN A 84 -4.69 -7.64 1.87
N LYS A 85 -4.61 -6.41 2.38
CA LYS A 85 -4.77 -5.19 1.58
C LYS A 85 -3.49 -4.37 1.56
N LEU A 86 -3.27 -3.69 0.45
CA LEU A 86 -2.18 -2.75 0.29
C LEU A 86 -2.76 -1.35 0.22
N THR A 87 -2.26 -0.42 1.03
CA THR A 87 -2.64 0.99 0.95
C THR A 87 -1.46 1.81 0.47
N THR A 88 -1.68 2.59 -0.59
CA THR A 88 -0.64 3.42 -1.21
C THR A 88 -1.10 4.85 -1.32
N SER A 89 -0.16 5.79 -1.30
CA SER A 89 -0.44 7.19 -1.58
C SER A 89 0.64 7.85 -2.42
N ASP A 90 0.28 8.86 -3.20
CA ASP A 90 1.22 9.65 -4.00
C ASP A 90 1.37 11.12 -3.55
N GLN A 91 2.28 11.82 -4.23
CA GLN A 91 2.60 13.23 -4.00
C GLN A 91 1.44 14.19 -4.28
N ASN A 92 0.36 13.75 -4.94
CA ASN A 92 -0.83 14.55 -5.19
C ASN A 92 -1.91 14.34 -4.11
N GLY A 93 -1.65 13.44 -3.14
CA GLY A 93 -2.59 13.10 -2.09
C GLY A 93 -3.66 12.08 -2.51
N LEU A 94 -3.46 11.41 -3.66
CA LEU A 94 -4.25 10.26 -4.06
C LEU A 94 -3.90 9.07 -3.18
N ILE A 95 -4.90 8.39 -2.64
CA ILE A 95 -4.77 7.18 -1.85
C ILE A 95 -5.54 6.08 -2.58
N ILE A 96 -4.90 4.92 -2.73
CA ILE A 96 -5.53 3.73 -3.32
C ILE A 96 -5.38 2.58 -2.34
N VAL A 97 -6.47 1.85 -2.12
CA VAL A 97 -6.44 0.55 -1.45
C VAL A 97 -6.58 -0.54 -2.49
N TRP A 98 -5.63 -1.47 -2.47
CA TRP A 98 -5.56 -2.59 -3.39
C TRP A 98 -5.91 -3.89 -2.68
N MET A 99 -6.62 -4.76 -3.39
CA MET A 99 -6.92 -6.12 -2.98
C MET A 99 -6.43 -7.11 -4.04
N LEU A 100 -5.92 -8.26 -3.60
CA LEU A 100 -5.56 -9.35 -4.50
C LEU A 100 -6.73 -10.33 -4.62
N TYR A 101 -7.27 -10.48 -5.82
CA TYR A 101 -8.36 -11.43 -6.09
C TYR A 101 -8.02 -12.32 -7.27
N LYS A 102 -8.08 -13.65 -7.08
CA LYS A 102 -7.79 -14.65 -8.11
C LYS A 102 -6.46 -14.43 -8.86
N GLY A 103 -5.44 -13.93 -8.16
CA GLY A 103 -4.08 -13.72 -8.72
C GLY A 103 -3.85 -12.36 -9.38
N SER A 104 -4.84 -11.46 -9.37
CA SER A 104 -4.74 -10.11 -9.92
C SER A 104 -5.04 -9.05 -8.86
N TRP A 105 -4.29 -7.95 -8.88
CA TRP A 105 -4.54 -6.81 -8.01
C TRP A 105 -5.64 -5.91 -8.59
N TYR A 106 -6.50 -5.40 -7.72
CA TYR A 106 -7.60 -4.50 -8.06
C TYR A 106 -7.64 -3.32 -7.10
N GLU A 107 -8.11 -2.18 -7.61
CA GLU A 107 -8.43 -0.99 -6.82
C GLU A 107 -9.76 -1.23 -6.10
N GLU A 108 -9.71 -1.44 -4.79
CA GLU A 108 -10.91 -1.60 -3.97
C GLU A 108 -11.50 -0.23 -3.59
N MET A 109 -10.64 0.76 -3.37
CA MET A 109 -11.05 2.10 -2.98
C MET A 109 -10.03 3.13 -3.45
N ILE A 110 -10.54 4.28 -3.86
CA ILE A 110 -9.76 5.46 -4.19
C ILE A 110 -10.26 6.63 -3.37
N ASN A 111 -9.34 7.33 -2.70
CA ASN A 111 -9.63 8.59 -2.01
C ASN A 111 -8.66 9.65 -2.50
N ASN A 112 -9.18 10.75 -3.04
CA ASN A 112 -8.37 11.85 -3.49
C ASN A 112 -8.87 13.17 -2.91
N ARG A 113 -8.12 13.70 -1.94
CA ARG A 113 -8.43 14.97 -1.31
C ARG A 113 -8.00 16.17 -2.16
N ASN A 114 -7.10 15.98 -3.14
CA ASN A 114 -6.53 17.01 -4.02
C ASN A 114 -6.11 18.31 -3.28
N LYS A 115 -5.63 18.17 -2.03
CA LYS A 115 -5.39 19.32 -1.14
C LYS A 115 -4.04 19.30 -0.45
N SER A 116 -3.55 18.11 -0.10
CA SER A 116 -2.29 17.97 0.62
C SER A 116 -1.71 16.58 0.42
N VAL A 117 -0.39 16.47 0.60
CA VAL A 117 0.36 15.23 0.47
C VAL A 117 0.20 14.40 1.73
N VAL A 118 0.02 13.09 1.57
CA VAL A 118 0.06 12.14 2.67
C VAL A 118 1.50 11.96 3.12
N ARG A 119 1.78 12.21 4.40
CA ARG A 119 3.12 12.08 4.98
C ARG A 119 3.34 10.75 5.68
N SER A 120 2.29 10.13 6.22
CA SER A 120 2.38 8.79 6.80
C SER A 120 1.02 8.11 6.88
N MET A 121 1.04 6.78 6.91
CA MET A 121 -0.12 5.92 7.08
C MET A 121 0.25 4.74 7.98
N SER A 122 -0.62 4.40 8.92
CA SER A 122 -0.45 3.22 9.76
C SER A 122 -1.77 2.51 10.00
N TRP A 123 -1.81 1.23 9.68
CA TRP A 123 -2.83 0.31 10.19
C TRP A 123 -2.59 0.05 11.67
N ASN A 124 -3.66 -0.20 12.42
CA ASN A 124 -3.57 -0.77 13.76
C ASN A 124 -3.34 -2.30 13.69
N ALA A 125 -3.00 -2.90 14.83
CA ALA A 125 -2.59 -4.31 14.89
C ALA A 125 -3.67 -5.31 14.45
N ASP A 126 -4.95 -5.00 14.70
CA ASP A 126 -6.08 -5.82 14.25
C ASP A 126 -6.51 -5.52 12.81
N GLY A 127 -5.86 -4.56 12.14
CA GLY A 127 -6.15 -4.16 10.76
C GLY A 127 -7.51 -3.48 10.55
N GLN A 128 -8.31 -3.24 11.60
CA GLN A 128 -9.64 -2.65 11.47
C GLN A 128 -9.59 -1.14 11.26
N LYS A 129 -8.49 -0.47 11.60
CA LYS A 129 -8.37 0.99 11.49
C LYS A 129 -7.06 1.42 10.87
N ILE A 130 -7.12 2.49 10.10
CA ILE A 130 -5.94 3.18 9.57
C ILE A 130 -5.94 4.63 10.02
N CYS A 131 -4.77 5.13 10.42
CA CYS A 131 -4.53 6.55 10.62
C CYS A 131 -3.70 7.09 9.44
N ILE A 132 -4.12 8.22 8.88
CA ILE A 132 -3.51 8.88 7.72
C ILE A 132 -3.24 10.33 8.10
N VAL A 133 -1.99 10.75 7.99
CA VAL A 133 -1.59 12.13 8.32
C VAL A 133 -1.12 12.86 7.06
N TYR A 134 -1.63 14.07 6.89
CA TYR A 134 -1.32 14.95 5.78
C TYR A 134 -0.32 16.03 6.19
N GLU A 135 0.37 16.59 5.20
CA GLU A 135 1.32 17.68 5.41
C GLU A 135 0.68 18.97 5.93
N ASP A 136 -0.60 19.21 5.59
CA ASP A 136 -1.36 20.37 6.05
C ASP A 136 -1.88 20.22 7.50
N GLY A 137 -1.45 19.18 8.21
CA GLY A 137 -1.88 18.88 9.58
C GLY A 137 -3.23 18.17 9.68
N ALA A 138 -3.91 17.91 8.55
CA ALA A 138 -5.13 17.12 8.58
C ALA A 138 -4.82 15.65 8.92
N VAL A 139 -5.73 15.02 9.67
CA VAL A 139 -5.67 13.60 10.01
C VAL A 139 -6.99 12.94 9.61
N ILE A 140 -6.92 11.75 9.03
CA ILE A 140 -8.07 10.92 8.71
C ILE A 140 -7.90 9.58 9.43
N VAL A 141 -9.01 9.07 9.97
CA VAL A 141 -9.07 7.71 10.49
C VAL A 141 -10.06 6.91 9.66
N GLY A 142 -9.58 5.85 9.01
CA GLY A 142 -10.42 4.89 8.30
C GLY A 142 -10.76 3.70 9.19
N SER A 143 -11.95 3.12 8.97
CA SER A 143 -12.37 1.81 9.51
C SER A 143 -12.61 0.84 8.37
N VAL A 144 -12.32 -0.45 8.61
CA VAL A 144 -12.73 -1.56 7.76
C VAL A 144 -13.96 -2.17 8.41
N ASP A 145 -15.14 -1.83 7.89
CA ASP A 145 -16.33 -2.61 8.22
C ASP A 145 -16.48 -3.69 7.14
N ASP A 146 -16.99 -4.87 7.49
CA ASP A 146 -16.99 -6.12 6.68
C ASP A 146 -17.52 -5.99 5.22
N LEU A 147 -18.05 -4.82 4.84
CA LEU A 147 -18.62 -4.53 3.52
C LEU A 147 -18.08 -3.25 2.85
N CYS A 148 -17.39 -2.33 3.53
CA CYS A 148 -16.84 -1.09 2.93
C CYS A 148 -15.80 -0.42 3.85
N PHE A 149 -14.76 0.15 3.25
CA PHE A 149 -13.91 1.11 3.95
C PHE A 149 -14.65 2.43 4.14
N LEU A 150 -14.80 2.85 5.40
CA LEU A 150 -15.36 4.16 5.73
C LEU A 150 -14.25 5.04 6.31
N PHE A 151 -14.05 6.22 5.72
CA PHE A 151 -13.16 7.24 6.27
C PHE A 151 -13.94 8.22 7.13
N TYR A 152 -13.56 8.31 8.41
CA TYR A 152 -14.02 9.37 9.30
C TYR A 152 -12.93 10.46 9.34
N PHE A 153 -13.31 11.70 9.01
CA PHE A 153 -12.44 12.85 9.16
C PHE A 153 -12.42 13.27 10.63
N LEU A 154 -11.27 13.18 11.28
CA LEU A 154 -11.05 13.77 12.60
C LEU A 154 -10.02 14.89 12.47
N CYS A 155 -10.50 16.13 12.32
CA CYS A 155 -9.63 17.30 12.28
C CYS A 155 -9.13 17.59 13.71
N LEU A 156 -7.94 17.09 14.06
CA LEU A 156 -7.24 17.46 15.28
C LEU A 156 -6.51 18.80 15.09
N SER A 157 -7.27 19.86 14.81
CA SER A 157 -6.78 21.24 14.92
C SER A 157 -7.57 21.94 16.00
N HIS A 158 -6.86 22.62 16.91
CA HIS A 158 -7.43 23.44 17.97
C HIS A 158 -8.64 24.25 17.47
N PHE A 159 -9.73 24.19 18.24
CA PHE A 159 -11.04 24.83 18.06
C PHE A 159 -12.09 24.08 17.23
N LEU A 160 -13.02 23.47 17.97
CA LEU A 160 -14.48 23.35 17.77
C LEU A 160 -15.02 23.16 16.33
N ASP A 161 -15.68 22.00 16.21
CA ASP A 161 -16.89 21.72 15.43
C ASP A 161 -16.80 21.44 13.92
N PHE A 162 -17.69 20.50 13.56
CA PHE A 162 -18.09 19.99 12.23
C PHE A 162 -17.30 18.79 11.67
N VAL A 163 -17.66 17.59 12.14
CA VAL A 163 -17.47 16.34 11.38
C VAL A 163 -18.53 16.29 10.29
N PHE A 164 -18.19 16.71 9.08
CA PHE A 164 -18.96 16.33 7.90
C PHE A 164 -18.68 14.84 7.61
N ILE A 165 -19.65 13.98 7.92
CA ILE A 165 -19.67 12.59 7.48
C ILE A 165 -20.01 12.60 5.99
N SER A 166 -19.02 12.70 5.12
CA SER A 166 -19.22 12.35 3.71
C SER A 166 -19.10 10.83 3.60
N VAL A 167 -20.24 10.14 3.58
CA VAL A 167 -20.32 8.73 3.18
C VAL A 167 -19.86 8.66 1.71
N ILE A 168 -18.64 8.17 1.48
CA ILE A 168 -18.25 7.76 0.13
C ILE A 168 -18.92 6.40 -0.09
N ALA A 169 -20.07 6.42 -0.76
CA ALA A 169 -20.76 5.22 -1.18
C ALA A 169 -19.91 4.47 -2.23
N PRO A 170 -19.88 3.13 -2.22
CA PRO A 170 -19.21 2.36 -3.26
C PRO A 170 -19.92 2.60 -4.60
N TRP A 171 -19.19 3.11 -5.59
CA TRP A 171 -19.66 3.11 -6.97
C TRP A 171 -19.55 1.68 -7.51
N SER A 172 -20.69 1.02 -7.69
CA SER A 172 -20.79 -0.23 -8.43
C SER A 172 -20.63 0.05 -9.93
N ARG A 173 -19.65 -0.58 -10.57
CA ARG A 173 -19.79 -1.09 -11.95
C ARG A 173 -19.08 -2.42 -12.08
#